data_AF-A0A1E7LES8-F1
#
_entry.id   AF-A0A1E7LES8-F1
#
_cell.length_a   1.000
_cell.length_b   1.000
_cell.length_c   1.000
_cell.angle_alpha   90.00
_cell.angle_beta   90.00
_cell.angle_gamma   90.00
#
_symmetry.space_group_name_H-M   'P 1'
#
loop_
_entity.id
_entity.type
_entity.pdbx_description
1 polymer ?
#
loop_
_entity_poly.entity_id
_entity_poly.type
_entity_poly.pdbx_seq_one_letter_code
_entity_poly.pdbx_strand_id
1 'polypeptide(L)'
;MADEQYEWLDKDAAEKLLRGEPVVPLGDQARDDALRLAEALGAARAARRAPAGELPGEDAVLTAFRQATRSGRDRLAGRSAGPALPGQ
;
A
#
# COMPACT_ATOMS: atom_id res chain seq x y z
N MET A 1 10.15 -21.37 -26.30
CA MET A 1 10.79 -20.09 -25.95
C MET A 1 9.90 -19.01 -26.58
N ALA A 2 9.27 -18.14 -25.80
CA ALA A 2 8.21 -17.23 -26.28
C ALA A 2 8.52 -15.74 -26.11
N ASP A 3 9.69 -15.38 -25.58
CA ASP A 3 9.97 -14.00 -25.14
C ASP A 3 10.68 -13.12 -26.18
N GLU A 4 10.81 -13.56 -27.43
CA GLU A 4 11.44 -12.74 -28.48
C GLU A 4 10.48 -11.69 -29.10
N GLN A 5 9.19 -11.76 -28.79
CA GLN A 5 8.17 -10.90 -29.43
C GLN A 5 8.11 -9.48 -28.85
N TYR A 6 8.74 -9.23 -27.70
CA TYR A 6 8.72 -7.94 -27.03
C TYR A 6 10.13 -7.51 -26.59
N GLU A 7 11.05 -7.34 -27.54
CA GLU A 7 12.43 -6.89 -27.26
C GLU A 7 12.50 -5.61 -26.43
N TRP A 8 11.49 -4.73 -26.53
CA TRP A 8 11.41 -3.50 -25.74
C TRP A 8 10.94 -3.71 -24.29
N LEU A 9 10.25 -4.81 -23.99
CA LEU A 9 9.69 -5.13 -22.68
C LEU A 9 10.64 -6.05 -21.92
N ASP A 10 11.85 -5.56 -21.68
CA ASP A 10 12.75 -6.22 -20.75
C ASP A 10 12.22 -6.11 -19.31
N LYS A 11 12.89 -6.82 -18.39
CA LYS A 11 12.51 -6.84 -16.98
C LYS A 11 12.48 -5.44 -16.36
N ASP A 12 13.44 -4.58 -16.67
CA ASP A 12 13.53 -3.25 -16.09
C ASP A 12 12.42 -2.33 -16.62
N ALA A 13 12.11 -2.43 -17.92
CA ALA A 13 10.98 -1.76 -18.55
C ALA A 13 9.66 -2.20 -17.91
N ALA A 14 9.47 -3.52 -17.68
CA ALA A 14 8.30 -4.05 -17.01
C ALA A 14 8.18 -3.52 -15.55
N GLU A 15 9.28 -3.51 -14.79
CA GLU A 15 9.28 -2.98 -13.42
C GLU A 15 8.93 -1.49 -13.37
N LYS A 16 9.45 -0.68 -14.30
CA LYS A 16 9.11 0.74 -14.43
C LYS A 16 7.62 0.94 -14.68
N LEU A 17 7.04 0.21 -15.64
CA LEU A 17 5.62 0.28 -15.95
C LEU A 17 4.73 -0.13 -14.76
N LEU A 18 5.12 -1.16 -14.00
CA LEU A 18 4.40 -1.59 -12.80
C LEU A 18 4.44 -0.55 -11.68
N ARG A 19 5.50 0.26 -11.60
CA ARG A 19 5.59 1.43 -10.70
C ARG A 19 4.77 2.62 -11.19
N GLY A 20 4.38 2.62 -12.46
CA GLY A 20 3.71 3.74 -13.12
C GLY A 20 4.68 4.74 -13.75
N GLU A 21 5.94 4.35 -13.93
CA GLU A 21 6.93 5.16 -14.63
C GLU A 21 6.80 4.96 -16.14
N PRO A 22 6.88 6.04 -16.94
CA PRO A 22 6.83 5.94 -18.39
C PRO A 22 8.11 5.27 -18.92
N VAL A 23 7.94 4.41 -19.92
CA VAL A 23 9.04 3.81 -20.69
C VAL A 23 8.95 4.32 -22.12
N VAL A 24 10.09 4.64 -22.74
CA VAL A 24 10.17 5.06 -24.15
C VAL A 24 10.93 4.01 -24.95
N PRO A 25 10.22 3.12 -25.65
CA PRO A 25 10.83 2.14 -26.53
C PRO A 25 11.49 2.74 -27.77
N LEU A 26 12.41 1.95 -28.34
CA LEU A 26 12.97 2.18 -29.67
C LEU A 26 12.06 1.54 -30.72
N GLY A 27 11.49 2.36 -31.61
CA GLY A 27 10.56 1.93 -32.66
C GLY A 27 9.12 2.36 -32.42
N ASP A 28 8.43 2.77 -33.49
CA ASP A 28 7.09 3.37 -33.39
C ASP A 28 6.03 2.35 -32.93
N GLN A 29 6.08 1.12 -33.44
CA GLN A 29 5.19 0.05 -32.98
C GLN A 29 5.38 -0.27 -31.50
N ALA A 30 6.64 -0.34 -31.04
CA ALA A 30 6.95 -0.60 -29.65
C ALA A 30 6.46 0.53 -28.73
N ARG A 31 6.53 1.79 -29.19
CA ARG A 31 5.98 2.96 -28.46
C ARG A 31 4.47 2.88 -28.31
N ASP A 32 3.75 2.53 -29.38
CA ASP A 32 2.30 2.37 -29.33
C ASP A 32 1.88 1.24 -28.38
N ASP A 33 2.59 0.11 -28.43
CA ASP A 33 2.34 -1.01 -27.52
C ASP A 33 2.68 -0.66 -26.06
N ALA A 34 3.75 0.09 -25.80
CA ALA A 34 4.09 0.58 -24.47
C ALA A 34 3.08 1.58 -23.92
N LEU A 35 2.56 2.48 -24.77
CA LEU A 35 1.51 3.41 -24.38
C LEU A 35 0.24 2.66 -24.00
N ARG A 36 -0.19 1.71 -24.85
CA ARG A 36 -1.36 0.86 -24.58
C ARG A 36 -1.21 0.09 -23.27
N LEU A 37 -0.03 -0.47 -23.00
CA LEU A 37 0.24 -1.19 -21.75
C LEU A 37 0.20 -0.25 -20.54
N ALA A 38 0.81 0.93 -20.65
CA ALA A 38 0.80 1.93 -19.58
C ALA A 38 -0.64 2.38 -19.24
N GLU A 39 -1.49 2.61 -20.25
CA GLU A 39 -2.90 2.95 -20.06
C GLU A 39 -3.67 1.84 -19.35
N ALA A 40 -3.51 0.59 -19.80
CA ALA A 40 -4.18 -0.57 -19.21
C ALA A 40 -3.76 -0.76 -17.73
N LEU A 41 -2.47 -0.63 -17.43
CA LEU A 41 -1.96 -0.71 -16.06
C LEU A 41 -2.46 0.46 -15.19
N GLY A 42 -2.55 1.66 -15.77
CA GLY A 42 -3.16 2.83 -15.12
C GLY A 42 -4.62 2.58 -14.71
N ALA A 43 -5.42 2.05 -15.64
CA ALA A 43 -6.82 1.70 -15.39
C ALA A 43 -6.95 0.59 -14.32
N ALA A 44 -6.15 -0.47 -14.42
CA ALA A 44 -6.14 -1.55 -13.43
C ALA A 44 -5.76 -1.04 -12.03
N ARG A 45 -4.79 -0.13 -11.92
CA ARG A 45 -4.39 0.49 -10.66
C ARG A 45 -5.49 1.35 -10.06
N ALA A 46 -6.21 2.10 -10.90
CA ALA A 46 -7.36 2.89 -10.46
C ALA A 46 -8.49 1.97 -9.95
N ALA A 47 -8.77 0.87 -10.64
CA ALA A 47 -9.77 -0.10 -10.22
C ALA A 47 -9.41 -0.84 -8.92
N ARG A 48 -8.11 -1.10 -8.68
CA ARG A 48 -7.62 -1.70 -7.43
C ARG A 48 -7.67 -0.75 -6.24
N ARG A 49 -7.71 0.56 -6.48
CA ARG A 49 -7.78 1.53 -5.39
C ARG A 49 -9.09 1.27 -4.65
N ALA A 50 -8.98 1.04 -3.33
CA ALA A 50 -10.14 0.83 -2.50
C ALA A 50 -11.16 1.96 -2.74
N PRO A 51 -12.47 1.65 -2.74
CA PRO A 51 -13.48 2.68 -2.88
C PRO A 51 -13.22 3.78 -1.83
N ALA A 52 -13.31 5.03 -2.25
CA ALA A 52 -13.15 6.15 -1.33
C ALA A 52 -14.27 6.09 -0.28
N GLY A 53 -13.91 5.72 0.95
CA GLY A 53 -14.85 5.54 2.05
C GLY A 53 -14.29 4.60 3.11
N GLU A 54 -14.86 4.67 4.31
CA GLU A 54 -14.54 3.75 5.40
C GLU A 54 -14.95 2.32 5.01
N LEU A 55 -14.09 1.35 5.31
CA LEU A 55 -14.44 -0.06 5.13
C LEU A 55 -15.56 -0.44 6.13
N PRO A 56 -16.48 -1.35 5.77
CA PRO A 56 -17.50 -1.83 6.70
C PRO A 56 -16.86 -2.33 8.01
N GLY A 57 -17.20 -1.68 9.12
CA GLY A 57 -16.68 -2.03 10.46
C GLY A 57 -15.33 -1.40 10.83
N GLU A 58 -14.75 -0.54 9.99
CA GLU A 58 -13.47 0.14 10.27
C GLU A 58 -13.52 0.96 11.57
N ASP A 59 -14.56 1.77 11.76
CA ASP A 59 -14.68 2.57 13.00
C ASP A 59 -14.76 1.69 14.25
N ALA A 60 -15.44 0.54 14.19
CA ALA A 60 -15.50 -0.39 15.32
C ALA A 60 -14.12 -0.94 15.69
N VAL A 61 -13.30 -1.30 14.69
CA VAL A 61 -11.93 -1.77 14.91
C VAL A 61 -11.05 -0.64 15.44
N LEU A 62 -11.14 0.56 14.87
CA LEU A 62 -10.38 1.72 15.32
C LEU A 62 -10.76 2.12 16.75
N THR A 63 -12.04 2.07 17.09
CA THR A 63 -12.54 2.32 18.43
C THR A 63 -12.05 1.26 19.41
N ALA A 64 -12.10 -0.03 19.04
CA ALA A 64 -11.54 -1.10 19.87
C ALA A 64 -10.02 -0.91 20.10
N PHE A 65 -9.26 -0.52 19.08
CA PHE A 65 -7.83 -0.25 19.19
C PHE A 65 -7.53 0.95 20.09
N ARG A 66 -8.27 2.06 19.93
CA ARG A 66 -8.18 3.25 20.78
C ARG A 66 -8.52 2.93 22.25
N GLN A 67 -9.52 2.10 22.49
CA GLN A 67 -9.87 1.65 23.84
C GLN A 67 -8.78 0.74 24.44
N ALA A 68 -8.25 -0.22 23.67
CA ALA A 68 -7.19 -1.11 24.12
C ALA A 68 -5.91 -0.34 24.48
N THR A 69 -5.53 0.65 23.68
CA THR A 69 -4.35 1.51 23.94
C THR A 69 -4.53 2.39 25.18
N ARG A 70 -5.74 2.94 25.41
CA ARG A 70 -6.07 3.69 26.63
C ARG A 70 -6.02 2.79 27.88
N SER A 71 -6.69 1.64 27.83
CA SER A 71 -6.69 0.67 28.92
C SER A 71 -5.29 0.08 29.21
N GLY A 72 -4.45 -0.05 28.19
CA GLY A 72 -3.05 -0.44 28.35
C GLY A 72 -2.20 0.65 29.03
N ARG A 73 -2.43 1.93 28.69
CA ARG A 73 -1.81 3.07 29.39
C ARG A 73 -2.27 3.19 30.84
N ASP A 74 -3.55 2.99 31.12
CA ASP A 74 -4.07 3.02 32.49
C ASP A 74 -3.47 1.88 33.35
N ARG A 75 -3.26 0.69 32.76
CA ARG A 75 -2.53 -0.40 33.43
C ARG A 75 -1.07 -0.07 33.73
N LEU A 76 -0.38 0.62 32.82
CA LEU A 76 1.02 1.04 33.02
C LEU A 76 1.12 2.21 34.02
N ALA A 77 0.16 3.13 34.04
CA ALA A 77 0.08 4.21 35.02
C ALA A 77 -0.23 3.67 36.43
N GLY A 78 -1.13 2.71 36.56
CA GLY A 78 -1.42 2.02 37.82
C GLY A 78 -0.25 1.18 38.38
N ARG A 79 0.62 0.68 37.50
CA ARG A 79 1.88 -0.01 37.88
C ARG A 79 2.91 0.97 38.46
N SER A 80 2.83 2.24 38.11
CA SER A 80 3.75 3.31 38.56
C SER A 80 3.36 3.90 39.93
N ALA A 81 2.13 3.67 40.37
CA ALA A 81 1.61 4.06 41.68
C ALA A 81 1.59 2.85 42.63
N GLY A 82 2.77 2.29 42.93
CA GLY A 82 2.91 1.38 44.06
C GLY A 82 2.69 2.15 45.38
N PRO A 83 2.00 1.59 46.39
CA PRO A 83 1.68 2.32 47.61
C PRO A 83 2.97 2.70 48.34
N ALA A 84 3.16 4.01 48.56
CA ALA A 84 4.14 4.51 49.52
C ALA A 84 3.74 3.99 50.90
N LEU A 85 4.54 3.07 51.46
CA LEU A 85 4.38 2.60 52.83
C LEU A 85 4.62 3.78 53.80
N PRO A 86 3.68 4.08 54.72
CA PRO A 86 3.93 5.07 55.76
C PRO A 86 4.90 4.52 56.80
N GLY A 87 5.72 5.42 57.34
CA GLY A 87 6.96 5.14 58.05
C GLY A 87 6.88 4.29 59.31
N GLN A 88 8.07 3.75 59.65
CA GLN A 88 8.55 3.41 60.99
C GLN A 88 10.04 3.75 61.04
#